data_AF-V8CKQ9-F1
#
_entry.id   AF-V8CKQ9-F1
#
_cell.length_a   1.000
_cell.length_b   1.000
_cell.length_c   1.000
_cell.angle_alpha   90.00
_cell.angle_beta   90.00
_cell.angle_gamma   90.00
#
_symmetry.space_group_name_H-M   'P 1'
#
loop_
_entity.id
_entity.type
_entity.pdbx_description
1 polymer ?
#
loop_
_entity_poly.entity_id
_entity_poly.type
_entity_poly.pdbx_seq_one_letter_code
_entity_poly.pdbx_strand_id
1 'polypeptide(L)'
;MNSQEFQARLDYITRSLFSSGFLSNTNRVNFSNAELAQIQVSLAQVATQTALQLQELDLKKQQVGVEVEKTRQELELHIAQSRLANIKLASDAITSCVQAESIKRSVVDNAAINKANAYVNHFNVSMNAVANNATNLNEGSALKNISDLVIRVIEKINDTPLASEFDEVIKEILGRAGDLKNLGLGNKQVHILAPKTTLAPNEPITLLGISTFGDNACEFVVGSGESQVIEPSKFYIFKSEQIGSHKVIFRAKNNKDQWVKSQITLKVLKLPAKDKQCKPKI
;
A
#
# COMPACT_ATOMS: atom_id res chain seq x y z
N MET A 1 -22.88 30.82 -1.36
CA MET A 1 -22.31 31.82 -0.43
C MET A 1 -23.25 31.90 0.76
N ASN A 2 -22.79 31.58 1.97
CA ASN A 2 -23.66 31.59 3.15
C ASN A 2 -23.80 33.03 3.67
N SER A 3 -24.93 33.66 3.38
CA SER A 3 -25.22 35.07 3.69
C SER A 3 -25.10 35.37 5.20
N GLN A 4 -25.50 34.42 6.04
CA GLN A 4 -25.51 34.59 7.49
C GLN A 4 -24.10 34.64 8.11
N GLU A 5 -23.16 33.82 7.61
CA GLU A 5 -21.78 33.84 8.08
C GLU A 5 -21.03 35.10 7.65
N PHE A 6 -21.29 35.57 6.43
CA PHE A 6 -20.73 36.83 5.95
C PHE A 6 -21.19 37.99 6.83
N GLN A 7 -22.48 38.05 7.14
CA GLN A 7 -23.06 39.09 7.99
C GLN A 7 -22.50 39.04 9.42
N ALA A 8 -22.37 37.84 10.00
CA ALA A 8 -21.77 37.69 11.34
C ALA A 8 -20.29 38.15 11.39
N ARG A 9 -19.51 37.89 10.33
CA ARG A 9 -18.12 38.35 10.21
C ARG A 9 -18.03 39.85 9.98
N LEU A 10 -18.89 40.39 9.13
CA LEU A 10 -19.01 41.82 8.92
C LEU A 10 -19.33 42.51 10.24
N ASP A 11 -20.32 42.01 10.99
CA ASP A 11 -20.68 42.54 12.31
C ASP A 11 -19.53 42.43 13.31
N TYR A 12 -18.78 41.33 13.31
CA TYR A 12 -17.61 41.16 14.18
C TYR A 12 -16.48 42.14 13.84
N ILE A 13 -16.14 42.29 12.56
CA ILE A 13 -15.10 43.22 12.09
C ILE A 13 -15.53 44.65 12.36
N THR A 14 -16.80 44.97 12.09
CA THR A 14 -17.39 46.27 12.36
C THR A 14 -17.30 46.56 13.86
N ARG A 15 -17.82 45.69 14.74
CA ARG A 15 -17.69 45.86 16.20
C ARG A 15 -16.24 45.98 16.67
N SER A 16 -15.31 45.23 16.07
CA SER A 16 -13.88 45.30 16.41
C SER A 16 -13.26 46.65 15.98
N LEU A 17 -13.64 47.18 14.83
CA LEU A 17 -13.22 48.50 14.35
C LEU A 17 -13.85 49.63 15.20
N PHE A 18 -15.12 49.49 15.56
CA PHE A 18 -15.84 50.48 16.37
C PHE A 18 -15.42 50.46 17.85
N SER A 19 -14.98 49.31 18.37
CA SER A 19 -14.37 49.19 19.70
C SER A 19 -12.87 49.51 19.71
N SER A 20 -12.20 49.50 18.55
CA SER A 20 -10.85 50.00 18.43
C SER A 20 -10.85 51.50 18.74
N GLY A 21 -9.88 51.98 19.52
CA GLY A 21 -9.77 53.39 19.90
C GLY A 21 -9.61 54.38 18.72
N PHE A 22 -9.60 53.87 17.48
CA PHE A 22 -9.59 54.65 16.26
C PHE A 22 -10.74 55.66 16.21
N LEU A 23 -12.00 55.23 16.41
CA LEU A 23 -13.16 56.11 16.34
C LEU A 23 -13.23 57.10 17.51
N SER A 24 -12.80 56.70 18.71
CA SER A 24 -12.65 57.63 19.82
C SER A 24 -11.60 58.71 19.55
N ASN A 25 -10.56 58.40 18.76
CA ASN A 25 -9.54 59.37 18.36
C ASN A 25 -10.00 60.24 17.18
N THR A 26 -10.80 59.70 16.25
CA THR A 26 -11.38 60.51 15.16
C THR A 26 -12.39 61.52 15.68
N ASN A 27 -13.18 61.18 16.70
CA ASN A 27 -14.09 62.11 17.36
C ASN A 27 -13.40 63.20 18.20
N ARG A 28 -12.11 63.02 18.54
CA ARG A 28 -11.30 64.04 19.25
C ARG A 28 -10.71 65.08 18.31
N VAL A 29 -10.65 64.78 17.02
CA VAL A 29 -10.14 65.67 15.97
C VAL A 29 -11.34 66.31 15.29
N ASN A 30 -11.27 67.63 15.06
CA ASN A 30 -12.41 68.43 14.61
C ASN A 30 -12.60 68.31 13.09
N PHE A 31 -13.00 67.12 12.62
CA PHE A 31 -13.30 66.86 11.21
C PHE A 31 -14.62 67.50 10.79
N SER A 32 -14.71 67.93 9.53
CA SER A 32 -15.99 68.32 8.93
C SER A 32 -16.90 67.10 8.75
N ASN A 33 -18.22 67.33 8.68
CA ASN A 33 -19.21 66.26 8.44
C ASN A 33 -18.93 65.47 7.15
N ALA A 34 -18.34 66.12 6.13
CA ALA A 34 -17.97 65.48 4.88
C ALA A 34 -16.77 64.52 5.06
N GLU A 35 -15.75 64.92 5.81
CA GLU A 35 -14.58 64.09 6.10
C GLU A 35 -14.93 62.88 6.98
N LEU A 36 -15.81 63.07 7.98
CA LEU A 36 -16.31 61.97 8.81
C LEU A 36 -17.11 60.95 7.99
N ALA A 37 -17.99 61.41 7.10
CA ALA A 37 -18.72 60.54 6.20
C ALA A 37 -17.78 59.73 5.28
N GLN A 38 -16.72 60.37 4.77
CA GLN A 38 -15.75 59.71 3.90
C GLN A 38 -14.89 58.68 4.66
N ILE A 39 -14.51 58.98 5.90
CA ILE A 39 -13.82 58.02 6.79
C ILE A 39 -14.73 56.82 7.08
N GLN A 40 -16.02 57.03 7.38
CA GLN A 40 -16.97 55.95 7.61
C GLN A 40 -17.19 55.07 6.38
N VAL A 41 -17.31 55.68 5.18
CA VAL A 41 -17.43 54.93 3.92
C VAL A 41 -16.18 54.09 3.68
N SER A 42 -14.98 54.64 3.91
CA SER A 42 -13.73 53.90 3.75
C SER A 42 -13.61 52.72 4.73
N LEU A 43 -14.03 52.90 5.99
CA LEU A 43 -14.10 51.85 7.01
C LEU A 43 -15.06 50.74 6.60
N ALA A 44 -16.25 51.10 6.11
CA ALA A 44 -17.24 50.13 5.64
C ALA A 44 -16.70 49.33 4.43
N GLN A 45 -16.01 49.99 3.50
CA GLN A 45 -15.37 49.33 2.37
C GLN A 45 -14.29 48.34 2.82
N VAL A 46 -13.38 48.76 3.72
CA VAL A 46 -12.32 47.89 4.26
C VAL A 46 -12.90 46.70 5.03
N ALA A 47 -13.92 46.94 5.87
CA ALA A 47 -14.59 45.88 6.62
C ALA A 47 -15.24 44.85 5.69
N THR A 48 -15.94 45.31 4.65
CA THR A 48 -16.60 44.45 3.65
C THR A 48 -15.58 43.64 2.86
N GLN A 49 -14.49 44.29 2.40
CA GLN A 49 -13.43 43.62 1.65
C GLN A 49 -12.71 42.56 2.50
N THR A 50 -12.46 42.87 3.77
CA THR A 50 -11.81 41.94 4.71
C THR A 50 -12.71 40.75 5.04
N ALA A 51 -14.02 40.99 5.23
CA ALA A 51 -15.00 39.92 5.43
C ALA A 51 -15.05 38.97 4.22
N LEU A 52 -15.02 39.52 3.00
CA LEU A 52 -14.98 38.73 1.77
C LEU A 52 -13.70 37.89 1.68
N GLN A 53 -12.53 38.48 1.92
CA GLN A 53 -11.24 37.77 1.90
C GLN A 53 -11.18 36.63 2.92
N LEU A 54 -11.70 36.84 4.14
CA LEU A 54 -11.76 35.77 5.14
C LEU A 54 -12.66 34.61 4.68
N GLN A 55 -13.75 34.92 4.00
CA GLN A 55 -14.65 33.89 3.46
C GLN A 55 -14.02 33.13 2.29
N GLU A 56 -13.32 33.82 1.39
CA GLU A 56 -12.53 33.20 0.34
C GLU A 56 -11.44 32.27 0.92
N LEU A 57 -10.79 32.69 2.00
CA LEU A 57 -9.77 31.89 2.69
C LEU A 57 -10.37 30.61 3.30
N ASP A 58 -11.55 30.69 3.90
CA ASP A 58 -12.22 29.50 4.44
C ASP A 58 -12.71 28.54 3.35
N LEU A 59 -13.24 29.06 2.24
CA LEU A 59 -13.57 28.24 1.08
C LEU A 59 -12.31 27.53 0.55
N LYS A 60 -11.19 28.25 0.46
CA LYS A 60 -9.91 27.67 0.04
C LYS A 60 -9.42 26.61 1.03
N LYS A 61 -9.59 26.82 2.34
CA LYS A 61 -9.25 25.83 3.38
C LYS A 61 -10.10 24.57 3.25
N GLN A 62 -11.40 24.71 2.99
CA GLN A 62 -12.29 23.57 2.73
C GLN A 62 -11.89 22.82 1.47
N GLN A 63 -11.58 23.53 0.38
CA GLN A 63 -11.11 22.92 -0.87
C GLN A 63 -9.83 22.12 -0.67
N VAL A 64 -8.83 22.69 0.02
CA VAL A 64 -7.58 21.98 0.35
C VAL A 64 -7.86 20.75 1.23
N GLY A 65 -8.77 20.85 2.20
CA GLY A 65 -9.17 19.71 3.03
C GLY A 65 -9.77 18.56 2.20
N VAL A 66 -10.66 18.88 1.26
CA VAL A 66 -11.27 17.91 0.35
C VAL A 66 -10.23 17.29 -0.60
N GLU A 67 -9.32 18.11 -1.12
CA GLU A 67 -8.25 17.65 -2.01
C GLU A 67 -7.30 16.66 -1.31
N VAL A 68 -6.90 16.96 -0.07
CA VAL A 68 -6.07 16.06 0.74
C VAL A 68 -6.77 14.71 0.99
N GLU A 69 -8.06 14.74 1.30
CA GLU A 69 -8.86 13.51 1.47
C GLU A 69 -8.98 12.71 0.17
N LYS A 70 -9.20 13.40 -0.95
CA LYS A 70 -9.24 12.77 -2.27
C LYS A 70 -7.91 12.08 -2.58
N THR A 71 -6.78 12.78 -2.42
CA THR A 71 -5.45 12.19 -2.65
C THR A 71 -5.18 11.01 -1.70
N ARG A 72 -5.66 11.07 -0.44
CA ARG A 72 -5.57 9.93 0.49
C ARG A 72 -6.33 8.71 -0.04
N GLN A 73 -7.57 8.89 -0.48
CA GLN A 73 -8.38 7.81 -1.04
C GLN A 73 -7.77 7.23 -2.32
N GLU A 74 -7.22 8.07 -3.19
CA GLU A 74 -6.50 7.65 -4.40
C GLU A 74 -5.26 6.80 -4.04
N LEU A 75 -4.51 7.18 -3.01
CA LEU A 75 -3.38 6.40 -2.50
C LEU A 75 -3.82 5.04 -1.91
N GLU A 76 -4.91 5.01 -1.14
CA GLU A 76 -5.46 3.74 -0.61
C GLU A 76 -5.88 2.81 -1.74
N LEU A 77 -6.56 3.35 -2.75
CA LEU A 77 -6.98 2.61 -3.94
C LEU A 77 -5.76 2.08 -4.70
N HIS A 78 -4.74 2.92 -4.92
CA HIS A 78 -3.53 2.52 -5.63
C HIS A 78 -2.78 1.41 -4.91
N ILE A 79 -2.63 1.49 -3.58
CA ILE A 79 -2.00 0.43 -2.78
C ILE A 79 -2.83 -0.86 -2.88
N ALA A 80 -4.16 -0.77 -2.78
CA ALA A 80 -5.04 -1.93 -2.90
C ALA A 80 -4.95 -2.59 -4.29
N GLN A 81 -4.95 -1.79 -5.36
CA GLN A 81 -4.80 -2.26 -6.75
C GLN A 81 -3.44 -2.94 -6.98
N SER A 82 -2.35 -2.30 -6.55
CA SER A 82 -1.00 -2.88 -6.64
C SER A 82 -0.93 -4.23 -5.91
N ARG A 83 -1.56 -4.32 -4.74
CA ARG A 83 -1.63 -5.57 -3.98
C ARG A 83 -2.43 -6.65 -4.72
N LEU A 84 -3.59 -6.32 -5.29
CA LEU A 84 -4.37 -7.26 -6.09
C LEU A 84 -3.60 -7.76 -7.32
N ALA A 85 -2.87 -6.87 -8.00
CA ALA A 85 -2.01 -7.25 -9.11
C ALA A 85 -0.92 -8.24 -8.67
N ASN A 86 -0.26 -7.98 -7.54
CA ASN A 86 0.75 -8.88 -7.00
C ASN A 86 0.17 -10.24 -6.58
N ILE A 87 -1.06 -10.27 -6.04
CA ILE A 87 -1.76 -11.52 -5.71
C ILE A 87 -2.03 -12.31 -6.98
N LYS A 88 -2.52 -11.63 -8.02
CA LYS A 88 -2.80 -12.26 -9.31
C LYS A 88 -1.53 -12.88 -9.89
N LEU A 89 -0.43 -12.13 -9.95
CA LEU A 89 0.86 -12.64 -10.45
C LEU A 89 1.36 -13.86 -9.65
N ALA A 90 1.22 -13.84 -8.33
CA ALA A 90 1.59 -14.98 -7.50
C ALA A 90 0.70 -16.22 -7.77
N SER A 91 -0.62 -16.02 -7.91
CA SER A 91 -1.56 -17.10 -8.25
C SER A 91 -1.32 -17.67 -9.64
N ASP A 92 -1.00 -16.82 -10.62
CA ASP A 92 -0.66 -17.25 -11.98
C ASP A 92 0.62 -18.08 -11.97
N ALA A 93 1.65 -17.66 -11.23
CA ALA A 93 2.89 -18.42 -11.06
C ALA A 93 2.66 -19.79 -10.41
N ILE A 94 1.81 -19.87 -9.37
CA ILE A 94 1.43 -21.14 -8.73
C ILE A 94 0.70 -22.04 -9.74
N THR A 95 -0.23 -21.48 -10.52
CA THR A 95 -0.98 -22.23 -11.53
C THR A 95 -0.04 -22.81 -12.58
N SER A 96 0.93 -22.03 -13.06
CA SER A 96 1.96 -22.52 -13.99
C SER A 96 2.82 -23.64 -13.37
N CYS A 97 3.16 -23.56 -12.08
CA CYS A 97 3.89 -24.63 -11.40
C CYS A 97 3.07 -25.93 -11.33
N VAL A 98 1.79 -25.83 -10.98
CA VAL A 98 0.88 -26.99 -10.93
C VAL A 98 0.72 -27.61 -12.33
N GLN A 99 0.59 -26.79 -13.37
CA GLN A 99 0.55 -27.26 -14.75
C GLN A 99 1.84 -27.96 -15.15
N ALA A 100 3.01 -27.41 -14.79
CA ALA A 100 4.30 -28.03 -15.06
C ALA A 100 4.44 -29.39 -14.37
N GLU A 101 4.01 -29.51 -13.11
CA GLU A 101 4.00 -30.79 -12.39
C GLU A 101 3.04 -31.81 -13.03
N SER A 102 1.85 -31.36 -13.45
CA SER A 102 0.88 -32.21 -14.15
C SER A 102 1.43 -32.75 -15.47
N ILE A 103 2.09 -31.90 -16.26
CA ILE A 103 2.76 -32.30 -17.51
C ILE A 103 3.88 -33.30 -17.21
N LYS A 104 4.71 -33.03 -16.19
CA LYS A 104 5.78 -33.95 -15.76
C LYS A 104 5.23 -35.36 -15.47
N ARG A 105 4.14 -35.46 -14.69
CA ARG A 105 3.50 -36.75 -14.40
C ARG A 105 2.93 -37.41 -15.66
N SER A 106 2.24 -36.65 -16.49
CA SER A 106 1.65 -37.17 -17.73
C SER A 106 2.69 -37.74 -18.70
N VAL A 107 3.87 -37.13 -18.81
CA VAL A 107 4.95 -37.65 -19.66
C VAL A 107 5.46 -39.01 -19.15
N VAL A 108 5.64 -39.15 -17.84
CA VAL A 108 6.07 -40.42 -17.22
C VAL A 108 5.00 -41.50 -17.39
N ASP A 109 3.74 -41.17 -17.12
CA ASP A 109 2.61 -42.10 -17.28
C ASP A 109 2.48 -42.56 -18.73
N ASN A 110 2.61 -41.64 -19.70
CA ASN A 110 2.57 -41.98 -21.12
C ASN A 110 3.74 -42.89 -21.52
N ALA A 111 4.94 -42.66 -20.99
CA ALA A 111 6.09 -43.53 -21.23
C ALA A 111 5.85 -44.95 -20.66
N ALA A 112 5.33 -45.05 -19.43
CA ALA A 112 5.00 -46.32 -18.80
C ALA A 112 3.90 -47.08 -19.56
N ILE A 113 2.83 -46.39 -19.99
CA ILE A 113 1.76 -46.97 -20.83
C ILE A 113 2.33 -47.50 -22.14
N ASN A 114 3.18 -46.72 -22.83
CA ASN A 114 3.80 -47.16 -24.09
C ASN A 114 4.70 -48.38 -23.90
N LYS A 115 5.46 -48.42 -22.79
CA LYS A 115 6.29 -49.56 -22.42
C LYS A 115 5.45 -50.82 -22.16
N ALA A 116 4.38 -50.70 -21.38
CA ALA A 116 3.44 -51.79 -21.11
C ALA A 116 2.77 -52.30 -22.39
N ASN A 117 2.30 -51.39 -23.26
CA ASN A 117 1.70 -51.73 -24.54
C ASN A 117 2.69 -52.46 -25.46
N ALA A 118 3.96 -52.05 -25.47
CA ALA A 118 5.00 -52.73 -26.23
C ALA A 118 5.24 -54.17 -25.73
N TYR A 119 5.25 -54.39 -24.40
CA TYR A 119 5.34 -55.72 -23.82
C TYR A 119 4.13 -56.60 -24.17
N VAL A 120 2.91 -56.09 -24.04
CA VAL A 120 1.68 -56.82 -24.37
C VAL A 120 1.65 -57.19 -25.85
N ASN A 121 2.02 -56.27 -26.74
CA ASN A 121 2.10 -56.53 -28.18
C ASN A 121 3.16 -57.60 -28.49
N HIS A 122 4.34 -57.50 -27.89
CA HIS A 122 5.38 -58.51 -28.07
C HIS A 122 4.94 -59.89 -27.56
N PHE A 123 4.31 -59.94 -26.38
CA PHE A 123 3.77 -61.16 -25.80
C PHE A 123 2.75 -61.83 -26.73
N ASN A 124 1.77 -61.06 -27.24
CA ASN A 124 0.75 -61.57 -28.15
C ASN A 124 1.35 -62.14 -29.44
N VAL A 125 2.30 -61.43 -30.06
CA VAL A 125 2.98 -61.91 -31.29
C VAL A 125 3.79 -63.17 -31.02
N SER A 126 4.57 -63.19 -29.94
CA SER A 126 5.42 -64.33 -29.59
C SER A 126 4.61 -65.57 -29.24
N MET A 127 3.54 -65.41 -28.46
CA MET A 127 2.63 -66.51 -28.13
C MET A 127 1.87 -67.03 -29.34
N ASN A 128 1.42 -66.16 -30.24
CA ASN A 128 0.81 -66.59 -31.50
C ASN A 128 1.79 -67.37 -32.38
N ALA A 129 3.07 -66.98 -32.44
CA ALA A 129 4.09 -67.71 -33.19
C ALA A 129 4.37 -69.10 -32.62
N VAL A 130 4.35 -69.24 -31.28
CA VAL A 130 4.49 -70.54 -30.59
C VAL A 130 3.25 -71.41 -30.79
N ALA A 131 2.05 -70.84 -30.62
CA ALA A 131 0.79 -71.58 -30.74
C ALA A 131 0.56 -72.14 -32.16
N ASN A 132 1.06 -71.45 -33.19
CA ASN A 132 0.98 -71.90 -34.58
C ASN A 132 2.14 -72.85 -34.99
N ASN A 133 2.94 -73.35 -34.04
CA ASN A 133 4.12 -74.20 -34.30
C ASN A 133 5.14 -73.61 -35.28
N ALA A 134 5.13 -72.28 -35.50
CA ALA A 134 6.06 -71.64 -36.43
C ALA A 134 7.48 -71.58 -35.86
N THR A 135 7.62 -71.50 -34.53
CA THR A 135 8.90 -71.43 -33.79
C THR A 135 8.73 -71.90 -32.32
N ASN A 136 9.81 -72.03 -31.56
CA ASN A 136 9.78 -72.33 -30.11
C ASN A 136 10.56 -71.28 -29.29
N LEU A 137 10.36 -71.25 -27.97
CA LEU A 137 11.06 -70.34 -27.03
C LEU A 137 12.25 -71.00 -26.32
N ASN A 138 12.78 -72.10 -26.86
CA ASN A 138 13.89 -72.83 -26.25
C ASN A 138 15.21 -72.06 -26.40
N GLU A 139 16.20 -72.40 -25.57
CA GLU A 139 17.54 -71.81 -25.68
C GLU A 139 18.16 -72.06 -27.06
N GLY A 140 18.67 -70.98 -27.67
CA GLY A 140 19.25 -70.98 -29.02
C GLY A 140 18.24 -70.80 -30.16
N SER A 141 16.94 -70.68 -29.89
CA SER A 141 15.94 -70.47 -30.94
C SER A 141 16.00 -69.04 -31.52
N ALA A 142 15.65 -68.90 -32.81
CA ALA A 142 15.57 -67.61 -33.47
C ALA A 142 14.55 -66.68 -32.79
N LEU A 143 13.41 -67.21 -32.31
CA LEU A 143 12.39 -66.44 -31.61
C LEU A 143 12.93 -65.92 -30.27
N LYS A 144 13.67 -66.72 -29.50
CA LYS A 144 14.27 -66.27 -28.23
C LYS A 144 15.26 -65.14 -28.45
N ASN A 145 16.15 -65.26 -29.44
CA ASN A 145 17.13 -64.20 -29.77
C ASN A 145 16.45 -62.88 -30.20
N ILE A 146 15.35 -62.97 -30.95
CA ILE A 146 14.55 -61.80 -31.36
C ILE A 146 13.81 -61.22 -30.15
N SER A 147 13.20 -62.05 -29.30
CA SER A 147 12.55 -61.62 -28.06
C SER A 147 13.52 -60.89 -27.13
N ASP A 148 14.72 -61.40 -26.92
CA ASP A 148 15.74 -60.75 -26.08
C ASP A 148 16.20 -59.41 -26.67
N LEU A 149 16.21 -59.27 -28.00
CA LEU A 149 16.49 -57.99 -28.65
C LEU A 149 15.33 -57.01 -28.48
N VAL A 150 14.09 -57.46 -28.67
CA VAL A 150 12.88 -56.63 -28.51
C VAL A 150 12.73 -56.17 -27.06
N ILE A 151 12.90 -57.05 -26.07
CA ILE A 151 12.86 -56.71 -24.65
C ILE A 151 13.90 -55.64 -24.32
N ARG A 152 15.15 -55.79 -24.78
CA ARG A 152 16.20 -54.76 -24.60
C ARG A 152 15.84 -53.42 -25.23
N VAL A 153 15.06 -53.40 -26.30
CA VAL A 153 14.58 -52.14 -26.91
C VAL A 153 13.45 -51.54 -26.09
N ILE A 154 12.50 -52.36 -25.60
CA ILE A 154 11.41 -51.91 -24.73
C ILE A 154 11.96 -51.36 -23.41
N GLU A 155 12.99 -51.97 -22.84
CA GLU A 155 13.67 -51.51 -21.62
C GLU A 155 14.30 -50.12 -21.76
N LYS A 156 14.63 -49.67 -22.98
CA LYS A 156 15.13 -48.31 -23.23
C LYS A 156 14.04 -47.25 -23.10
N ILE A 157 12.76 -47.62 -23.07
CA ILE A 157 11.68 -46.68 -22.78
C ILE A 157 11.82 -46.26 -21.32
N ASN A 158 12.23 -45.00 -21.13
CA ASN A 158 12.44 -44.44 -19.81
C ASN A 158 11.08 -44.05 -19.19
N ASP A 159 10.67 -44.82 -18.22
CA ASP A 159 9.50 -44.63 -17.36
C ASP A 159 9.88 -44.15 -15.95
N THR A 160 11.16 -43.83 -15.73
CA THR A 160 11.60 -43.28 -14.45
C THR A 160 11.09 -41.86 -14.27
N PRO A 161 10.73 -41.46 -13.03
CA PRO A 161 10.32 -40.10 -12.76
C PRO A 161 11.39 -39.10 -13.24
N LEU A 162 10.96 -38.09 -14.01
CA LEU A 162 11.81 -36.98 -14.44
C LEU A 162 12.52 -36.35 -13.23
N ALA A 163 13.79 -35.99 -13.41
CA ALA A 163 14.76 -35.63 -12.37
C ALA A 163 14.29 -34.57 -11.36
N SER A 164 14.94 -34.58 -10.19
CA SER A 164 14.72 -33.70 -9.04
C SER A 164 14.98 -32.22 -9.30
N GLU A 165 15.75 -31.88 -10.33
CA GLU A 165 16.07 -30.49 -10.71
C GLU A 165 14.79 -29.68 -11.01
N PHE A 166 13.80 -30.31 -11.66
CA PHE A 166 12.49 -29.69 -11.88
C PHE A 166 11.74 -29.44 -10.57
N ASP A 167 11.89 -30.34 -9.60
CA ASP A 167 11.23 -30.21 -8.30
C ASP A 167 11.90 -29.13 -7.45
N GLU A 168 13.20 -28.92 -7.58
CA GLU A 168 13.92 -27.81 -6.93
C GLU A 168 13.46 -26.45 -7.47
N VAL A 169 13.34 -26.30 -8.79
CA VAL A 169 12.84 -25.06 -9.41
C VAL A 169 11.39 -24.77 -9.02
N ILE A 170 10.52 -25.79 -9.04
CA ILE A 170 9.13 -25.63 -8.59
C ILE A 170 9.07 -25.26 -7.10
N LYS A 171 9.89 -25.90 -6.25
CA LYS A 171 9.98 -25.56 -4.82
C LYS A 171 10.49 -24.15 -4.59
N GLU A 172 11.48 -23.68 -5.35
CA GLU A 172 11.98 -22.30 -5.25
C GLU A 172 10.89 -21.29 -5.60
N ILE A 173 10.15 -21.52 -6.69
CA ILE A 173 9.06 -20.63 -7.12
C ILE A 173 7.92 -20.63 -6.09
N LEU A 174 7.52 -21.80 -5.59
CA LEU A 174 6.52 -21.92 -4.53
C LEU A 174 7.00 -21.26 -3.22
N GLY A 175 8.28 -21.41 -2.87
CA GLY A 175 8.91 -20.75 -1.73
C GLY A 175 8.84 -19.24 -1.85
N ARG A 176 9.27 -18.68 -2.99
CA ARG A 176 9.17 -17.25 -3.27
C ARG A 176 7.74 -16.73 -3.26
N ALA A 177 6.79 -17.49 -3.80
CA ALA A 177 5.36 -17.14 -3.74
C ALA A 177 4.82 -17.16 -2.30
N GLY A 178 5.28 -18.09 -1.47
CA GLY A 178 5.01 -18.14 -0.04
C GLY A 178 5.59 -16.96 0.73
N ASP A 179 6.84 -16.59 0.43
CA ASP A 179 7.50 -15.41 1.03
C ASP A 179 6.81 -14.11 0.64
N LEU A 180 6.37 -13.99 -0.61
CA LEU A 180 5.54 -12.88 -1.09
C LEU A 180 4.24 -12.74 -0.29
N LYS A 181 3.59 -13.85 0.06
CA LYS A 181 2.39 -13.85 0.92
C LYS A 181 2.71 -13.35 2.33
N ASN A 182 3.85 -13.76 2.90
CA ASN A 182 4.28 -13.38 4.25
C ASN A 182 4.73 -11.91 4.33
N LEU A 183 5.33 -11.38 3.26
CA LEU A 183 5.75 -9.97 3.14
C LEU A 183 4.60 -9.00 2.81
N GLY A 184 3.36 -9.47 2.79
CA GLY A 184 2.20 -8.63 2.46
C GLY A 184 2.09 -8.27 0.99
N LEU A 185 2.72 -9.05 0.10
CA LEU A 185 2.79 -8.84 -1.35
C LEU A 185 3.48 -7.52 -1.73
N GLY A 186 4.56 -7.18 -1.03
CA GLY A 186 5.41 -6.04 -1.34
C GLY A 186 4.90 -4.69 -0.87
N ASN A 187 3.66 -4.60 -0.35
CA ASN A 187 3.11 -3.37 0.23
C ASN A 187 2.58 -3.61 1.64
N LYS A 188 2.98 -2.74 2.58
CA LYS A 188 2.40 -2.75 3.93
C LYS A 188 0.92 -2.38 3.83
N GLN A 189 0.11 -2.92 4.71
CA GLN A 189 -1.34 -2.71 4.69
C GLN A 189 -1.75 -1.40 5.38
N VAL A 190 -0.82 -0.85 6.17
CA VAL A 190 -0.98 0.31 7.04
C VAL A 190 0.26 1.18 6.91
N HIS A 191 0.06 2.46 6.62
CA HIS A 191 1.13 3.44 6.40
C HIS A 191 0.86 4.71 7.21
N ILE A 192 1.95 5.40 7.57
CA ILE A 192 1.91 6.75 8.14
C ILE A 192 2.63 7.64 7.15
N LEU A 193 1.93 8.64 6.62
CA LEU A 193 2.52 9.70 5.84
C LEU A 193 2.76 10.91 6.75
N ALA A 194 4.03 11.29 6.87
CA ALA A 194 4.46 12.49 7.57
C ALA A 194 5.16 13.41 6.55
N PRO A 195 4.70 14.67 6.40
CA PRO A 195 5.35 15.64 5.51
C PRO A 195 6.83 15.86 5.82
N LYS A 196 7.21 15.78 7.10
CA LYS A 196 8.56 15.95 7.61
C LYS A 196 8.77 15.02 8.81
N THR A 197 10.00 14.52 8.95
CA THR A 197 10.41 13.67 10.08
C THR A 197 11.21 14.44 11.14
N THR A 198 11.63 15.67 10.82
CA THR A 198 12.35 16.58 11.71
C THR A 198 11.55 17.84 11.95
N LEU A 199 11.34 18.20 13.20
CA LEU A 199 10.45 19.28 13.64
C LEU A 199 11.18 20.24 14.58
N ALA A 200 10.78 21.51 14.57
CA ALA A 200 11.13 22.47 15.61
C ALA A 200 10.28 22.25 16.87
N PRO A 201 10.71 22.73 18.06
CA PRO A 201 9.91 22.64 19.27
C PRO A 201 8.58 23.36 19.08
N ASN A 202 7.49 22.70 19.45
CA ASN A 202 6.11 23.21 19.34
C ASN A 202 5.60 23.43 17.90
N GLU A 203 6.29 22.93 16.88
CA GLU A 203 5.80 22.94 15.49
C GLU A 203 4.70 21.88 15.31
N PRO A 204 3.47 22.25 14.90
CA PRO A 204 2.42 21.29 14.62
C PRO A 204 2.64 20.63 13.26
N ILE A 205 2.54 19.31 13.20
CA ILE A 205 2.54 18.54 11.94
C ILE A 205 1.29 17.67 11.84
N THR A 206 0.66 17.64 10.68
CA THR A 206 -0.44 16.72 10.40
C THR A 206 0.13 15.41 9.88
N LEU A 207 -0.12 14.33 10.61
CA LEU A 207 0.17 12.96 10.23
C LEU A 207 -1.08 12.33 9.61
N LEU A 208 -0.87 11.59 8.53
CA LEU A 208 -1.93 10.94 7.79
C LEU A 208 -1.77 9.43 7.89
N GLY A 209 -2.81 8.76 8.39
CA GLY A 209 -2.90 7.31 8.46
C GLY A 209 -3.56 6.79 7.19
N ILE A 210 -2.89 5.87 6.50
CA ILE A 210 -3.38 5.24 5.27
C ILE A 210 -3.59 3.76 5.58
N SER A 211 -4.80 3.26 5.30
CA SER A 211 -5.21 1.88 5.58
C SER A 211 -5.84 1.26 4.35
N THR A 212 -5.38 0.06 3.98
CA THR A 212 -6.01 -0.75 2.92
C THR A 212 -7.28 -1.49 3.38
N PHE A 213 -7.66 -1.34 4.66
CA PHE A 213 -8.80 -2.02 5.25
C PHE A 213 -10.10 -1.18 5.24
N GLY A 214 -10.15 -0.12 4.42
CA GLY A 214 -11.34 0.72 4.26
C GLY A 214 -11.71 1.48 5.53
N ASP A 215 -12.93 1.25 6.01
CA ASP A 215 -13.52 1.95 7.16
C ASP A 215 -13.40 1.17 8.48
N ASN A 216 -12.53 0.17 8.52
CA ASN A 216 -12.20 -0.50 9.76
C ASN A 216 -11.61 0.47 10.79
N ALA A 217 -11.85 0.18 12.08
CA ALA A 217 -11.34 0.99 13.18
C ALA A 217 -9.83 1.21 13.07
N CYS A 218 -9.42 2.47 13.22
CA CYS A 218 -8.02 2.90 13.12
C CYS A 218 -7.72 3.93 14.20
N GLU A 219 -6.50 3.92 14.70
CA GLU A 219 -6.09 4.77 15.83
C GLU A 219 -4.60 5.11 15.75
N PHE A 220 -4.26 6.28 16.30
CA PHE A 220 -2.88 6.70 16.51
C PHE A 220 -2.49 6.47 17.97
N VAL A 221 -1.28 5.96 18.19
CA VAL A 221 -0.67 5.77 19.50
C VAL A 221 0.64 6.53 19.53
N VAL A 222 0.80 7.44 20.49
CA VAL A 222 1.97 8.32 20.61
C VAL A 222 2.71 8.04 21.91
N GLY A 223 4.03 7.81 21.82
CA GLY A 223 4.91 7.63 22.98
C GLY A 223 5.44 6.21 23.19
N SER A 224 6.20 6.04 24.27
CA SER A 224 6.76 4.76 24.72
C SER A 224 5.77 4.01 25.62
N GLY A 225 4.75 3.42 25.00
CA GLY A 225 3.66 2.68 25.66
C GLY A 225 2.29 3.11 25.13
N GLU A 226 1.22 2.37 25.46
CA GLU A 226 -0.18 2.69 25.09
C GLU A 226 -0.74 3.94 25.80
N SER A 227 0.11 4.83 26.32
CA SER A 227 -0.30 5.92 27.22
C SER A 227 -1.12 7.04 26.56
N GLN A 228 -1.11 7.16 25.24
CA GLN A 228 -1.98 8.10 24.51
C GLN A 228 -2.51 7.44 23.25
N VAL A 229 -3.67 6.79 23.40
CA VAL A 229 -4.50 6.32 22.30
C VAL A 229 -5.38 7.46 21.84
N ILE A 230 -5.36 7.73 20.54
CA ILE A 230 -6.17 8.74 19.91
C ILE A 230 -7.28 7.99 19.17
N GLU A 231 -8.48 8.07 19.76
CA GLU A 231 -9.75 7.50 19.28
C GLU A 231 -10.06 7.93 17.82
N PRO A 232 -10.95 7.20 17.11
CA PRO A 232 -10.67 6.76 15.75
C PRO A 232 -10.53 7.90 14.76
N SER A 233 -9.28 8.11 14.32
CA SER A 233 -8.96 9.15 13.37
C SER A 233 -7.88 8.71 12.40
N LYS A 234 -8.11 9.00 11.12
CA LYS A 234 -7.12 8.87 10.04
C LYS A 234 -6.17 10.07 10.00
N PHE A 235 -6.46 11.12 10.77
CA PHE A 235 -5.66 12.34 10.88
C PHE A 235 -5.23 12.57 12.32
N TYR A 236 -3.95 12.91 12.50
CA TYR A 236 -3.47 13.29 13.81
C TYR A 236 -2.52 14.48 13.70
N ILE A 237 -2.82 15.55 14.44
CA ILE A 237 -1.95 16.71 14.56
C ILE A 237 -0.98 16.46 15.72
N PHE A 238 0.25 16.13 15.39
CA PHE A 238 1.32 15.95 16.36
C PHE A 238 1.96 17.30 16.70
N LYS A 239 2.13 17.56 17.99
CA LYS A 239 2.82 18.74 18.53
C LYS A 239 3.57 18.32 19.80
N SER A 240 4.85 18.67 19.89
CA SER A 240 5.65 18.35 21.08
C SER A 240 6.66 19.45 21.38
N GLU A 241 6.77 19.82 22.64
CA GLU A 241 7.77 20.76 23.15
C GLU A 241 9.06 20.04 23.58
N GLN A 242 8.98 18.74 23.85
CA GLN A 242 10.11 17.95 24.31
C GLN A 242 11.06 17.64 23.15
N ILE A 243 12.31 18.10 23.28
CA ILE A 243 13.39 17.80 22.34
C ILE A 243 13.74 16.32 22.47
N GLY A 244 13.73 15.60 21.35
CA GLY A 244 13.97 14.15 21.37
C GLY A 244 13.28 13.41 20.23
N SER A 245 13.40 12.09 20.26
CA SER A 245 12.75 11.20 19.30
C SER A 245 11.41 10.72 19.85
N HIS A 246 10.33 11.06 19.16
CA HIS A 246 8.97 10.66 19.48
C HIS A 246 8.53 9.54 18.53
N LYS A 247 8.07 8.42 19.09
CA LYS A 247 7.52 7.32 18.30
C LYS A 247 6.02 7.50 18.14
N VAL A 248 5.57 7.43 16.89
CA VAL A 248 4.15 7.44 16.53
C VAL A 248 3.82 6.14 15.83
N ILE A 249 2.78 5.47 16.31
CA ILE A 249 2.28 4.21 15.77
C ILE A 249 0.87 4.46 15.25
N PHE A 250 0.59 3.99 14.05
CA PHE A 250 -0.75 3.96 13.48
C PHE A 250 -1.14 2.48 13.35
N ARG A 251 -2.29 2.11 13.92
CA ARG A 251 -2.81 0.76 13.84
C ARG A 251 -4.24 0.75 13.31
N ALA A 252 -4.54 -0.22 12.46
CA ALA A 252 -5.86 -0.43 11.89
C ALA A 252 -6.26 -1.91 12.02
N LYS A 253 -7.55 -2.17 12.24
CA LYS A 253 -8.07 -3.55 12.28
C LYS A 253 -8.13 -4.15 10.87
N ASN A 254 -7.64 -5.38 10.74
CA ASN A 254 -7.81 -6.16 9.53
C ASN A 254 -9.23 -6.78 9.46
N ASN A 255 -9.54 -7.46 8.36
CA ASN A 255 -10.83 -8.14 8.16
C ASN A 255 -11.07 -9.33 9.13
N LYS A 256 -10.12 -9.63 10.02
CA LYS A 256 -10.20 -10.65 11.08
C LYS A 256 -10.16 -10.02 12.48
N ASP A 257 -10.41 -8.72 12.59
CA ASP A 257 -10.36 -7.94 13.84
C ASP A 257 -9.00 -7.88 14.56
N GLN A 258 -7.90 -8.23 13.89
CA GLN A 258 -6.56 -8.12 14.45
C GLN A 258 -5.92 -6.78 14.06
N TRP A 259 -5.18 -6.19 15.00
CA TRP A 259 -4.47 -4.92 14.79
C TRP A 259 -3.21 -5.10 13.96
N VAL A 260 -3.14 -4.41 12.82
CA VAL A 260 -1.93 -4.27 12.00
C VAL A 260 -1.36 -2.88 12.24
N LYS A 261 -0.05 -2.82 12.53
CA LYS A 261 0.62 -1.59 12.97
C LYS A 261 1.70 -1.11 12.00
N SER A 262 1.82 0.20 11.90
CA SER A 262 2.90 0.91 11.22
C SER A 262 3.50 1.92 12.20
N GLN A 263 4.81 2.17 12.12
CA GLN A 263 5.51 3.06 13.04
C GLN A 263 6.37 4.06 12.28
N ILE A 264 6.41 5.28 12.79
CA ILE A 264 7.32 6.34 12.35
C ILE A 264 7.97 7.00 13.57
N THR A 265 9.20 7.48 13.42
CA THR A 265 9.92 8.22 14.47
C THR A 265 10.09 9.66 14.02
N LEU A 266 9.54 10.60 14.79
CA LEU A 266 9.67 12.04 14.59
C LEU A 266 10.76 12.58 15.51
N LYS A 267 11.68 13.39 14.98
CA LYS A 267 12.76 14.00 15.75
C LYS A 267 12.48 15.49 15.95
N VAL A 268 12.33 15.91 17.21
CA VAL A 268 12.23 17.32 17.56
C VAL A 268 13.63 17.83 17.88
N LEU A 269 14.12 18.78 17.09
CA LEU A 269 15.45 19.35 17.21
C LEU A 269 15.33 20.84 17.52
N LYS A 270 16.18 21.34 18.43
CA LYS A 270 16.29 22.78 18.64
C LYS A 270 16.94 23.40 17.40
N LEU A 271 16.28 24.39 16.81
CA LEU A 271 16.88 25.20 15.74
C LEU A 271 18.16 25.85 16.28
N PRO A 272 19.29 25.81 15.54
CA PRO A 272 20.47 26.56 15.93
C PRO A 272 20.08 28.04 16.01
N ALA A 273 20.40 28.69 17.13
CA ALA A 273 20.25 30.12 17.26
C ALA A 273 21.04 30.78 16.12
N LYS A 274 20.38 31.63 15.32
CA LYS A 274 21.07 32.47 14.34
C LYS A 274 21.94 33.48 15.11
N ASP A 275 23.16 33.08 15.46
CA ASP A 275 24.18 33.97 15.97
C ASP A 275 25.13 34.38 14.84
N LYS A 276 24.97 35.64 14.40
CA LYS A 276 25.99 36.65 14.10
C LYS A 276 25.66 37.48 12.86
N GLN A 277 25.12 38.67 13.13
CA GLN A 277 25.45 39.96 12.51
C GLN A 277 26.14 39.90 11.13
N CYS A 278 25.36 40.02 10.05
CA CYS A 278 25.85 40.76 8.89
C CYS A 278 25.91 42.24 9.28
N LYS A 279 27.08 42.72 9.75
CA LYS A 279 27.35 44.16 9.76
C LYS A 279 27.40 44.61 8.30
N PRO A 280 26.71 45.70 7.90
CA PRO A 280 26.93 46.30 6.60
C PRO A 280 28.37 46.82 6.58
N LYS A 281 29.14 46.43 5.57
CA LYS A 281 30.37 47.14 5.24
C LYS A 281 29.95 48.51 4.70
N ILE A 282 30.34 49.55 5.43
CA ILE A 282 30.43 50.93 4.92
C ILE A 282 31.56 50.96 3.88
#